data_AF-A0A094PIL9-F1
#
_entry.id   AF-A0A094PIL9-F1
#
_cell.length_a   1.000
_cell.length_b   1.000
_cell.length_c   1.000
_cell.angle_alpha   90.00
_cell.angle_beta   90.00
_cell.angle_gamma   90.00
#
_symmetry.space_group_name_H-M   'P 1'
#
loop_
_entity.id
_entity.type
_entity.pdbx_description
1 polymer ?
#
loop_
_entity_poly.entity_id
_entity_poly.type
_entity_poly.pdbx_seq_one_letter_code
_entity_poly.pdbx_strand_id
1 'polypeptide(L)'
;VDDGVWNVELRAKVGVFARSKRLRMKRTMNTSQQIVFERDEIDGRRHSPWKMSVELKAAEAGCVVTVDLAYGGNLWTAGILDRVLAAQVDAGKTGLARIVQGA
;
A
#
# COMPACT_ATOMS: atom_id res chain seq x y z
N VAL A 1 -10.06 11.44 17.56
CA VAL A 1 -9.03 10.43 17.21
C VAL A 1 -9.42 9.93 15.84
N ASP A 2 -8.57 10.07 14.83
CA ASP A 2 -8.85 9.56 13.49
C ASP A 2 -9.12 8.06 13.57
N ASP A 3 -10.23 7.57 13.02
CA ASP A 3 -10.64 6.16 13.09
C ASP A 3 -9.64 5.22 12.39
N GLY A 4 -8.57 5.76 11.80
CA GLY A 4 -7.53 5.02 11.12
C GLY A 4 -8.06 4.40 9.84
N VAL A 5 -8.89 5.14 9.11
CA VAL A 5 -9.61 4.65 7.93
C VAL A 5 -9.40 5.61 6.77
N TRP A 6 -9.04 5.06 5.62
CA TRP A 6 -8.82 5.83 4.40
C TRP A 6 -9.48 5.16 3.20
N ASN A 7 -9.89 5.99 2.24
CA ASN A 7 -10.17 5.51 0.90
C ASN A 7 -8.88 5.60 0.10
N VAL A 8 -8.41 4.47 -0.41
CA VAL A 8 -7.22 4.43 -1.26
C VAL A 8 -7.62 4.01 -2.67
N GLU A 9 -6.96 4.60 -3.66
CA GLU A 9 -7.17 4.27 -5.06
C GLU A 9 -5.88 3.71 -5.65
N LEU A 10 -5.95 2.47 -6.10
CA LEU A 10 -4.90 1.80 -6.81
C LEU A 10 -5.08 2.07 -8.29
N ARG A 11 -4.11 2.74 -8.91
CA ARG A 11 -4.14 3.08 -10.34
C ARG A 11 -2.99 2.39 -11.06
N ALA A 12 -3.29 1.83 -12.22
CA ALA A 12 -2.32 1.26 -13.14
C ALA A 12 -2.58 1.84 -14.55
N LYS A 13 -1.52 2.30 -15.22
CA LYS A 13 -1.59 2.81 -16.60
C LYS A 13 -0.50 2.15 -17.45
N VAL A 14 -0.88 1.61 -18.61
CA VAL A 14 0.01 1.04 -19.62
C VAL A 14 -0.37 1.61 -20.97
N GLY A 15 0.46 2.53 -21.50
CA GLY A 15 0.13 3.25 -22.74
C GLY A 15 -1.22 3.96 -22.64
N VAL A 16 -2.16 3.59 -23.50
CA VAL A 16 -3.53 4.14 -23.54
C VAL A 16 -4.50 3.45 -22.57
N PHE A 17 -4.10 2.32 -21.98
CA PHE A 17 -4.96 1.57 -21.05
C PHE A 17 -4.74 2.07 -19.63
N ALA A 18 -5.84 2.30 -18.91
CA ALA A 18 -5.82 2.63 -17.49
C ALA A 18 -6.86 1.80 -16.76
N ARG A 19 -6.49 1.31 -15.58
CA ARG A 19 -7.40 0.67 -14.63
C ARG A 19 -7.21 1.30 -13.27
N SER A 20 -8.32 1.56 -12.60
CA SER A 20 -8.30 1.93 -11.18
C SER A 20 -9.17 1.00 -10.37
N LYS A 21 -8.81 0.85 -9.09
CA LYS A 21 -9.62 0.20 -8.08
C LYS A 21 -9.55 1.01 -6.81
N ARG A 22 -10.71 1.40 -6.29
CA ARG A 22 -10.83 2.00 -4.96
C ARG A 22 -11.10 0.91 -3.93
N LEU A 23 -10.51 1.05 -2.75
CA LEU A 23 -10.82 0.23 -1.58
C LEU A 23 -10.82 1.07 -0.31
N ARG A 24 -11.57 0.63 0.69
CA ARG A 24 -11.50 1.17 2.05
C ARG A 24 -10.44 0.42 2.84
N MET A 25 -9.45 1.16 3.32
CA MET A 25 -8.32 0.69 4.10
C MET A 25 -8.54 1.08 5.57
N LYS A 26 -8.23 0.19 6.50
CA LYS A 26 -8.20 0.45 7.94
C LYS A 26 -6.84 0.07 8.51
N ARG A 27 -6.28 0.91 9.39
CA ARG A 27 -5.10 0.57 10.19
C ARG A 27 -5.53 -0.38 11.30
N THR A 28 -5.05 -1.60 11.25
CA THR A 28 -5.37 -2.66 12.21
C THR A 28 -4.27 -2.87 13.25
N MET A 29 -3.05 -2.40 12.98
CA MET A 29 -1.93 -2.40 13.93
C MET A 29 -1.19 -1.06 13.87
N ASN A 30 -0.78 -0.54 15.02
CA ASN A 30 0.05 0.65 15.13
C ASN A 30 0.96 0.57 16.36
N THR A 31 2.16 0.03 16.19
CA THR A 31 3.19 -0.03 17.22
C THR A 31 4.44 0.71 16.75
N SER A 32 5.43 0.87 17.62
CA SER A 32 6.72 1.49 17.27
C SER A 32 7.54 0.69 16.25
N GLN A 33 7.27 -0.60 16.09
CA GLN A 33 8.02 -1.50 15.22
C GLN A 33 7.21 -1.96 14.01
N GLN A 34 5.89 -1.80 14.05
CA GLN A 34 5.02 -2.34 13.01
C GLN A 34 3.72 -1.55 12.86
N ILE A 35 3.36 -1.27 11.61
CA ILE A 35 2.07 -0.69 11.24
C ILE A 35 1.44 -1.60 10.19
N VAL A 36 0.16 -1.94 10.36
CA VAL A 36 -0.57 -2.81 9.42
C VAL A 36 -1.83 -2.12 8.98
N PHE A 37 -2.06 -2.16 7.67
CA PHE A 37 -3.28 -1.71 7.04
C PHE A 37 -3.93 -2.85 6.27
N GLU A 38 -5.23 -3.02 6.45
CA GLU A 38 -6.02 -4.07 5.82
C GLU A 38 -7.25 -3.48 5.14
N ARG A 39 -7.74 -4.18 4.12
CA ARG A 39 -9.01 -3.82 3.49
C ARG A 39 -10.17 -4.12 4.44
N ASP A 40 -11.00 -3.11 4.66
CA ASP A 40 -12.14 -3.15 5.56
C ASP A 40 -13.31 -2.41 4.90
N GLU A 41 -14.09 -3.12 4.10
CA GLU A 41 -15.24 -2.55 3.37
C GLU A 41 -16.50 -2.62 4.22
N ILE A 42 -17.38 -1.63 4.06
CA ILE A 42 -18.64 -1.51 4.82
C ILE A 42 -19.88 -1.78 3.95
N ASP A 43 -19.68 -2.38 2.77
CA ASP A 43 -20.73 -2.65 1.79
C ASP A 43 -21.43 -4.01 1.99
N GLY A 44 -21.06 -4.73 3.05
CA GLY A 44 -21.61 -6.05 3.39
C GLY A 44 -21.18 -7.18 2.45
N ARG A 45 -20.27 -6.93 1.50
CA ARG A 45 -19.81 -7.93 0.53
C ARG A 45 -18.49 -8.56 0.96
N ARG A 46 -18.27 -9.82 0.56
CA ARG A 46 -16.96 -10.45 0.72
C ARG A 46 -16.03 -9.96 -0.38
N HIS A 47 -14.89 -9.44 0.05
CA HIS A 47 -13.87 -8.87 -0.82
C HIS A 47 -12.58 -9.67 -0.71
N SER A 48 -11.81 -9.73 -1.81
CA SER A 48 -10.46 -10.30 -1.75
C SER A 48 -9.60 -9.54 -0.75
N PRO A 49 -8.77 -10.24 0.05
CA PRO A 49 -7.94 -9.61 1.05
C PRO A 49 -6.92 -8.69 0.39
N TRP A 50 -6.57 -7.63 1.09
CA TRP A 50 -5.49 -6.73 0.76
C TRP A 50 -4.85 -6.31 2.08
N LYS A 51 -3.53 -6.43 2.16
CA LYS A 51 -2.78 -6.15 3.38
C LYS A 51 -1.48 -5.45 3.04
N MET A 52 -1.22 -4.34 3.71
CA MET A 52 0.05 -3.63 3.69
C MET A 52 0.65 -3.69 5.09
N SER A 53 1.76 -4.40 5.24
CA SER A 53 2.53 -4.47 6.49
C SER A 53 3.74 -3.58 6.35
N VAL A 54 3.99 -2.74 7.35
CA VAL A 54 5.14 -1.85 7.44
C VAL A 54 5.92 -2.24 8.67
N GLU A 55 7.15 -2.69 8.51
CA GLU A 55 8.09 -2.96 9.59
C GLU A 55 9.09 -1.81 9.71
N LEU A 56 9.36 -1.37 10.93
CA LEU A 56 10.32 -0.34 11.26
C LEU A 56 11.44 -0.95 12.10
N LYS A 57 12.66 -0.91 11.58
CA LYS A 57 13.86 -1.37 12.27
C LYS A 57 14.82 -0.20 12.44
N ALA A 58 15.15 0.12 13.69
CA ALA A 58 16.17 1.12 13.98
C ALA A 58 17.52 0.71 13.37
N ALA A 59 18.24 1.68 12.84
CA ALA A 59 19.60 1.54 12.32
C ALA A 59 20.49 2.61 12.95
N GLU A 60 21.82 2.46 12.85
CA GLU A 60 22.78 3.42 13.44
C GLU A 60 22.52 4.87 13.00
N ALA A 61 22.08 5.07 11.76
CA ALA A 61 21.68 6.36 11.22
C ALA A 61 20.23 6.33 10.70
N GLY A 62 19.27 6.17 11.61
CA GLY A 62 17.85 6.34 11.32
C GLY A 62 17.04 5.05 11.42
N CYS A 63 16.27 4.74 10.38
CA CYS A 63 15.35 3.61 10.37
C CYS A 63 15.31 2.96 8.99
N VAL A 64 15.40 1.63 8.96
CA VAL A 64 15.05 0.83 7.80
C VAL A 64 13.54 0.57 7.86
N VAL A 65 12.83 0.91 6.78
CA VAL A 65 11.40 0.65 6.64
C VAL A 65 11.22 -0.41 5.57
N THR A 66 10.63 -1.54 5.95
CA THR A 66 10.24 -2.60 5.02
C THR A 66 8.74 -2.56 4.83
N VAL A 67 8.28 -2.58 3.58
CA VAL A 67 6.85 -2.57 3.24
C VAL A 67 6.54 -3.83 2.44
N ASP A 68 5.67 -4.66 2.99
CA ASP A 68 5.15 -5.86 2.35
C ASP A 68 3.69 -5.65 1.96
N LEU A 69 3.40 -5.78 0.67
CA LEU A 69 2.08 -5.53 0.11
C LEU A 69 1.52 -6.81 -0.52
N ALA A 70 0.54 -7.41 0.15
CA ALA A 70 -0.13 -8.61 -0.28
C ALA A 70 -1.49 -8.30 -0.92
N TYR A 71 -1.68 -8.78 -2.15
CA TYR A 71 -2.94 -8.71 -2.88
C TYR A 71 -3.56 -10.11 -3.00
N GLY A 72 -4.78 -10.27 -2.51
CA GLY A 72 -5.59 -11.46 -2.76
C GLY A 72 -6.39 -11.38 -4.05
N GLY A 73 -6.60 -12.53 -4.69
CA GLY A 73 -7.42 -12.70 -5.89
C GLY A 73 -6.69 -12.40 -7.22
N ASN A 74 -7.40 -12.54 -8.34
CA ASN A 74 -6.84 -12.44 -9.69
C ASN A 74 -6.69 -10.98 -10.18
N LEU A 75 -6.42 -10.04 -9.28
CA LEU A 75 -6.39 -8.62 -9.64
C LEU A 75 -5.28 -8.31 -10.67
N TRP A 76 -4.23 -9.13 -10.73
CA TRP A 76 -2.96 -8.82 -11.41
C TRP A 76 -2.34 -9.99 -12.22
N THR A 77 -3.09 -11.01 -12.65
CA THR A 77 -2.57 -12.25 -13.27
C THR A 77 -2.02 -12.12 -14.71
N ALA A 78 -1.50 -10.97 -15.12
CA ALA A 78 -0.86 -10.81 -16.43
C ALA A 78 0.43 -9.98 -16.32
N GLY A 79 1.59 -10.61 -16.54
CA GLY A 79 2.95 -10.09 -16.26
C GLY A 79 3.37 -8.75 -16.88
N ILE A 80 2.53 -8.08 -17.66
CA ILE A 80 2.72 -6.67 -18.07
C ILE A 80 2.45 -5.72 -16.88
N LEU A 81 1.59 -6.12 -15.94
CA LEU A 81 1.21 -5.30 -14.77
C LEU A 81 2.28 -5.28 -13.68
N ASP A 82 3.18 -6.27 -13.63
CA ASP A 82 4.28 -6.32 -12.66
C ASP A 82 5.23 -5.12 -12.80
N ARG A 83 5.49 -4.67 -14.03
CA ARG A 83 6.32 -3.48 -14.30
C ARG A 83 5.65 -2.19 -13.84
N VAL A 84 4.34 -2.09 -14.01
CA VAL A 84 3.56 -0.93 -13.55
C VAL A 84 3.56 -0.88 -12.03
N LEU A 85 3.35 -2.04 -11.38
CA LEU A 85 3.40 -2.16 -9.93
C LEU A 85 4.79 -1.77 -9.42
N ALA A 86 5.87 -2.27 -10.03
CA ALA A 86 7.24 -1.90 -9.69
C ALA A 86 7.46 -0.37 -9.77
N ALA A 87 7.02 0.27 -10.85
CA ALA A 87 7.13 1.72 -11.00
C ALA A 87 6.35 2.50 -9.93
N GLN A 88 5.16 2.02 -9.53
CA GLN A 88 4.39 2.62 -8.43
C GLN A 88 5.07 2.39 -7.07
N VAL A 89 5.68 1.23 -6.85
CA VAL A 89 6.48 0.95 -5.64
C VAL A 89 7.66 1.90 -5.55
N ASP A 90 8.40 2.10 -6.63
CA ASP A 90 9.56 3.00 -6.65
C ASP A 90 9.14 4.46 -6.42
N ALA A 91 8.07 4.92 -7.09
CA ALA A 91 7.50 6.24 -6.84
C ALA A 91 7.06 6.42 -5.38
N GLY A 92 6.45 5.39 -4.78
CA GLY A 92 6.06 5.36 -3.38
C GLY A 92 7.24 5.47 -2.42
N LYS A 93 8.33 4.73 -2.66
CA LYS A 93 9.58 4.82 -1.88
C LYS A 93 10.16 6.23 -1.92
N THR A 94 10.30 6.80 -3.11
CA THR A 94 10.81 8.18 -3.28
C THR A 94 9.92 9.20 -2.58
N GLY A 95 8.59 9.08 -2.74
CA GLY A 95 7.64 9.97 -2.09
C GLY A 95 7.68 9.89 -0.56
N LEU A 96 7.77 8.68 -0.01
CA LEU A 96 7.90 8.48 1.44
C LEU A 96 9.19 9.11 1.98
N ALA A 97 10.33 8.85 1.32
CA ALA A 97 11.61 9.43 1.72
C ALA A 97 11.55 10.96 1.72
N ARG A 98 10.96 11.55 0.69
CA ARG A 98 10.76 13.00 0.58
C ARG A 98 9.95 13.57 1.75
N ILE A 99 8.79 12.96 2.05
CA ILE A 99 7.92 13.41 3.15
C ILE A 99 8.64 13.32 4.50
N VAL A 100 9.38 12.23 4.75
CA VAL A 100 10.13 12.03 6.01
C VAL A 100 11.29 13.03 6.14
N GLN A 101 11.95 13.36 5.04
CA GLN A 101 13.05 14.32 5.01
C GLN A 101 12.58 15.79 5.02
N GLY A 102 11.27 16.04 4.89
CA GLY A 102 10.70 17.39 4.88
C GLY A 102 11.01 18.20 3.62
N ALA A 103 11.26 17.52 2.49
CA ALA A 103 11.62 18.14 1.19
C ALA A 103 10.46 18.16 0.18
#